data_AF-A0A925FA77-F1
#
_entry.id   AF-A0A925FA77-F1
#
_cell.length_a   1.000
_cell.length_b   1.000
_cell.length_c   1.000
_cell.angle_alpha   90.00
_cell.angle_beta   90.00
_cell.angle_gamma   90.00
#
_symmetry.space_group_name_H-M   'P 1'
#
loop_
_entity.id
_entity.type
_entity.pdbx_description
1 polymer ?
#
loop_
_entity_poly.entity_id
_entity_poly.type
_entity_poly.pdbx_seq_one_letter_code
_entity_poly.pdbx_strand_id
1 'polypeptide(L)'
;PLFQVEYPKLEDITNEQFAYIKSYVDAFEAAIYGPDYRDPTKGFRAFIDEDSFVDYFLLTELTRNVDGYRLSAFFSKNRDSKGGKLMMGPAWDYNIAFGNGDYYDGWKPEGWQYQVNDGMLPLKTGQQYEDGYKAPAWWERLLSDPAFARKATQRWKTLRADGWSDTRVNRFVDSCATQLGESQTRNFERWKILGTYVWPNYYVGKTHAEEVTWMKDWLRKRLAWLDEQVNRGYLVTGTEPVLAGNSLQLWPNPTEGGSRVRYELARPGFLRLSVYDGTGRRVQTLAEGQHQAGRHELDWVNTGLAPGLYMLELQAEGERAVRRKVLKW
;
A
#
# COMPACT_ATOMS: atom_id res chain seq x y z
N PRO A 1 0.84 -19.57 12.20
CA PRO A 1 1.95 -18.85 11.55
C PRO A 1 2.88 -19.76 10.70
N LEU A 2 2.99 -19.47 9.40
CA LEU A 2 3.99 -20.11 8.54
C LEU A 2 5.24 -19.22 8.53
N PHE A 3 6.23 -19.52 9.37
CA PHE A 3 7.55 -18.90 9.30
C PHE A 3 8.65 -19.97 9.38
N GLN A 4 9.81 -19.65 8.84
CA GLN A 4 11.02 -20.44 8.97
C GLN A 4 11.93 -19.81 10.02
N VAL A 5 12.60 -20.64 10.82
CA VAL A 5 13.58 -20.18 11.80
C VAL A 5 14.95 -20.12 11.15
N GLU A 6 15.50 -18.92 11.03
CA GLU A 6 16.85 -18.69 10.52
C GLU A 6 17.89 -18.71 11.64
N TYR A 7 17.60 -18.05 12.76
CA TYR A 7 18.53 -17.94 13.88
C TYR A 7 17.82 -17.94 15.26
N PRO A 8 18.30 -18.73 16.24
CA PRO A 8 19.31 -19.79 16.10
C PRO A 8 18.83 -20.87 15.12
N LYS A 9 19.75 -21.61 14.49
CA LYS A 9 19.35 -22.63 13.50
C LYS A 9 18.40 -23.64 14.13
N LEU A 10 17.56 -24.29 13.30
CA LEU A 10 16.57 -25.25 13.78
C LEU A 10 17.20 -26.43 14.57
N GLU A 11 18.45 -26.78 14.27
CA GLU A 11 19.24 -27.78 15.01
C GLU A 11 19.74 -27.30 16.38
N ASP A 12 19.80 -25.99 16.58
CA ASP A 12 20.33 -25.35 17.79
C ASP A 12 19.23 -24.76 18.70
N ILE A 13 18.02 -24.55 18.18
CA ILE A 13 16.90 -23.96 18.93
C ILE A 13 16.28 -25.01 19.88
N THR A 14 16.05 -24.62 21.13
CA THR A 14 15.30 -25.45 22.08
C THR A 14 13.81 -25.44 21.77
N ASN A 15 13.09 -26.49 22.17
CA ASN A 15 11.63 -26.56 22.01
C ASN A 15 10.92 -25.38 22.70
N GLU A 16 11.43 -24.95 23.86
CA GLU A 16 10.91 -23.83 24.62
C GLU A 16 11.09 -22.51 23.87
N GLN A 17 12.25 -22.28 23.25
CA GLN A 17 12.51 -21.10 22.43
C GLN A 17 11.63 -21.07 21.17
N PHE A 18 11.47 -22.22 20.51
CA PHE A 18 10.60 -22.32 19.33
C PHE A 18 9.13 -22.09 19.69
N ALA A 19 8.64 -22.74 20.76
CA ALA A 19 7.28 -22.54 21.25
C ALA A 19 7.04 -21.08 21.64
N TYR A 20 8.01 -20.44 22.29
CA TYR A 20 7.95 -19.03 22.65
C TYR A 20 7.75 -18.10 21.44
N ILE A 21 8.63 -18.20 20.43
CA ILE A 21 8.51 -17.32 19.26
C ILE A 21 7.26 -17.64 18.45
N LYS A 22 6.89 -18.91 18.33
CA LYS A 22 5.66 -19.33 17.67
C LYS A 22 4.43 -18.73 18.35
N SER A 23 4.31 -18.85 19.67
CA SER A 23 3.20 -18.27 20.44
C SER A 23 3.15 -16.75 20.33
N TYR A 24 4.30 -16.07 20.28
CA TYR A 24 4.34 -14.62 20.09
C TYR A 24 3.81 -14.22 18.70
N VAL A 25 4.24 -14.92 17.64
CA VAL A 25 3.77 -14.66 16.28
C VAL A 25 2.28 -15.01 16.14
N ASP A 26 1.82 -16.10 16.75
CA ASP A 26 0.39 -16.47 16.79
C ASP A 26 -0.45 -15.36 17.45
N ALA A 27 0.02 -14.81 18.58
CA ALA A 27 -0.68 -13.73 19.28
C ALA A 27 -0.69 -12.43 18.47
N PHE A 28 0.42 -12.10 17.79
CA PHE A 28 0.47 -10.98 16.86
C PHE A 28 -0.51 -11.14 15.70
N GLU A 29 -0.54 -12.32 15.06
CA GLU A 29 -1.47 -12.63 13.96
C GLU A 29 -2.93 -12.53 14.43
N ALA A 30 -3.24 -13.04 15.63
CA ALA A 30 -4.57 -12.88 16.22
C ALA A 30 -4.93 -11.40 16.45
N ALA A 31 -3.99 -10.58 16.90
CA ALA A 31 -4.21 -9.16 17.15
C ALA A 31 -4.39 -8.34 15.85
N ILE A 32 -3.56 -8.59 14.83
CA ILE A 32 -3.62 -7.84 13.57
C ILE A 32 -4.87 -8.17 12.75
N TYR A 33 -5.32 -9.44 12.77
CA TYR A 33 -6.55 -9.85 12.09
C TYR A 33 -7.82 -9.71 12.95
N GLY A 34 -7.67 -9.39 14.24
CA GLY A 34 -8.78 -9.19 15.16
C GLY A 34 -9.59 -7.91 14.92
N PRO A 35 -10.75 -7.78 15.59
CA PRO A 35 -11.60 -6.59 15.50
C PRO A 35 -10.94 -5.34 16.09
N ASP A 36 -10.10 -5.52 17.12
CA ASP A 36 -9.42 -4.44 17.84
C ASP A 36 -8.03 -4.12 17.27
N TYR A 37 -7.73 -4.54 16.03
CA TYR A 37 -6.38 -4.42 15.46
C TYR A 37 -5.77 -3.02 15.49
N ARG A 38 -6.60 -1.96 15.48
CA ARG A 38 -6.18 -0.56 15.56
C ARG A 38 -5.90 -0.08 16.99
N ASP A 39 -6.35 -0.81 18.00
CA ASP A 39 -6.17 -0.44 19.41
C ASP A 39 -4.66 -0.38 19.76
N PRO A 40 -4.18 0.69 20.40
CA PRO A 40 -2.76 0.87 20.68
C PRO A 40 -2.18 -0.15 21.67
N THR A 41 -3.02 -0.80 22.47
CA THR A 41 -2.63 -1.71 23.57
C THR A 41 -3.06 -3.15 23.35
N LYS A 42 -4.12 -3.38 22.56
CA LYS A 42 -4.67 -4.71 22.26
C LYS A 42 -4.41 -5.15 20.81
N GLY A 43 -4.22 -4.19 19.91
CA GLY A 43 -3.98 -4.42 18.49
C GLY A 43 -2.51 -4.73 18.19
N PHE A 44 -2.17 -4.68 16.90
CA PHE A 44 -0.83 -5.08 16.43
C PHE A 44 0.31 -4.26 17.06
N ARG A 45 0.05 -3.01 17.49
CA ARG A 45 1.03 -2.11 18.10
C ARG A 45 1.58 -2.61 19.44
N ALA A 46 0.86 -3.50 20.12
CA ALA A 46 1.36 -4.17 21.31
C ALA A 46 2.51 -5.14 20.98
N PHE A 47 2.55 -5.67 19.76
CA PHE A 47 3.44 -6.76 19.37
C PHE A 47 4.62 -6.34 18.51
N ILE A 48 4.47 -5.27 17.72
CA ILE A 48 5.48 -4.85 16.74
C ILE A 48 6.14 -3.52 17.10
N ASP A 49 7.40 -3.39 16.73
CA ASP A 49 8.06 -2.11 16.60
C ASP A 49 7.62 -1.47 15.30
N GLU A 50 6.66 -0.56 15.40
CA GLU A 50 5.99 0.03 14.25
C GLU A 50 6.95 0.81 13.33
N ASP A 51 8.02 1.39 13.89
CA ASP A 51 9.05 2.11 13.11
C ASP A 51 9.82 1.16 12.19
N SER A 52 10.24 0.00 12.69
CA SER A 52 10.93 -1.00 11.86
C SER A 52 10.08 -1.52 10.70
N PHE A 53 8.77 -1.73 10.94
CA PHE A 53 7.84 -2.15 9.89
C PHE A 53 7.63 -1.06 8.85
N VAL A 54 7.52 0.20 9.28
CA VAL A 54 7.44 1.35 8.35
C VAL A 54 8.71 1.47 7.52
N ASP A 55 9.89 1.41 8.13
CA ASP A 55 11.16 1.54 7.41
C ASP A 55 11.38 0.38 6.42
N TYR A 56 11.02 -0.85 6.82
CA TYR A 56 11.09 -2.02 5.94
C TYR A 56 10.14 -1.91 4.75
N PHE A 57 8.88 -1.50 4.99
CA PHE A 57 7.90 -1.27 3.93
C PHE A 57 8.41 -0.25 2.93
N LEU A 58 8.85 0.92 3.42
CA LEU A 58 9.31 1.99 2.54
C LEU A 58 10.56 1.61 1.75
N LEU A 59 11.50 0.89 2.37
CA LEU A 59 12.69 0.40 1.66
C LEU A 59 12.30 -0.59 0.56
N THR A 60 11.49 -1.59 0.90
CA THR A 60 11.06 -2.63 -0.04
C THR A 60 10.27 -2.02 -1.20
N GLU A 61 9.41 -1.02 -0.94
CA GLU A 61 8.68 -0.33 -1.99
C GLU A 61 9.56 0.59 -2.82
N LEU A 62 10.50 1.34 -2.24
CA LEU A 62 11.42 2.18 -3.00
C LEU A 62 12.21 1.36 -4.00
N THR A 63 12.75 0.23 -3.57
CA THR A 63 13.57 -0.63 -4.43
C THR A 63 12.73 -1.58 -5.28
N ARG A 64 11.45 -1.76 -4.94
CA ARG A 64 10.55 -2.75 -5.53
C ARG A 64 11.18 -4.15 -5.56
N ASN A 65 11.71 -4.60 -4.42
CA ASN A 65 12.32 -5.92 -4.32
C ASN A 65 11.24 -7.00 -4.47
N VAL A 66 11.34 -7.82 -5.52
CA VAL A 66 10.31 -8.82 -5.86
C VAL A 66 10.12 -9.89 -4.79
N ASP A 67 11.16 -10.16 -4.00
CA ASP A 67 11.17 -11.16 -2.93
C ASP A 67 11.00 -10.55 -1.53
N GLY A 68 10.98 -9.22 -1.43
CA GLY A 68 11.06 -8.47 -0.18
C GLY A 68 9.87 -8.63 0.77
N TYR A 69 8.80 -9.32 0.39
CA TYR A 69 7.70 -9.67 1.29
C TYR A 69 7.48 -11.18 1.45
N ARG A 70 8.30 -12.01 0.81
CA ARG A 70 8.00 -13.44 0.61
C ARG A 70 9.15 -14.35 1.04
N LEU A 71 10.28 -14.25 0.34
CA LEU A 71 11.41 -15.18 0.45
C LEU A 71 12.56 -14.57 1.24
N SER A 72 12.91 -13.32 0.91
CA SER A 72 14.05 -12.59 1.50
C SER A 72 13.59 -11.60 2.58
N ALA A 73 12.51 -11.96 3.28
CA ALA A 73 11.86 -11.14 4.29
C ALA A 73 12.12 -11.67 5.69
N PHE A 74 13.02 -11.01 6.41
CA PHE A 74 13.39 -11.37 7.77
C PHE A 74 12.66 -10.50 8.79
N PHE A 75 12.36 -11.10 9.94
CA PHE A 75 11.96 -10.38 11.13
C PHE A 75 12.55 -11.08 12.35
N SER A 76 12.71 -10.34 13.43
CA SER A 76 13.25 -10.85 14.70
C SER A 76 12.44 -10.35 15.87
N LYS A 77 12.50 -11.05 16.99
CA LYS A 77 11.85 -10.61 18.23
C LYS A 77 12.92 -10.09 19.19
N ASN A 78 12.82 -8.82 19.56
CA ASN A 78 13.69 -8.25 20.58
C ASN A 78 13.47 -8.93 21.93
N ARG A 79 14.53 -9.05 22.73
CA ARG A 79 14.41 -9.46 24.14
C ARG A 79 13.48 -8.51 24.89
N ASP A 80 12.79 -9.00 25.92
CA ASP A 80 11.86 -8.17 26.71
C ASP A 80 12.57 -6.97 27.36
N SER A 81 13.83 -7.17 27.76
CA SER A 81 14.71 -6.09 28.24
C SER A 81 15.04 -5.01 27.20
N LYS A 82 14.67 -5.22 25.93
CA LYS A 82 14.81 -4.30 24.80
C LYS A 82 13.46 -4.01 24.14
N GLY A 83 12.39 -3.97 24.94
CA GLY A 83 11.04 -3.65 24.48
C GLY A 83 10.21 -4.84 24.01
N GLY A 84 10.82 -6.01 23.77
CA GLY A 84 10.08 -7.25 23.57
C GLY A 84 9.33 -7.40 22.24
N LYS A 85 9.45 -6.44 21.32
CA LYS A 85 8.62 -6.40 20.10
C LYS A 85 9.25 -7.11 18.90
N LEU A 86 8.40 -7.50 17.95
CA LEU A 86 8.83 -7.93 16.62
C LEU A 86 9.37 -6.74 15.83
N MET A 87 10.50 -6.95 15.19
CA MET A 87 11.22 -5.99 14.34
C MET A 87 11.30 -6.56 12.93
N MET A 88 11.03 -5.75 11.91
CA MET A 88 11.35 -6.15 10.54
C MET A 88 12.84 -5.95 10.23
N GLY A 89 13.34 -6.78 9.31
CA GLY A 89 14.72 -6.80 8.85
C GLY A 89 15.57 -7.89 9.51
N PRO A 90 16.86 -7.96 9.13
CA PRO A 90 17.56 -7.01 8.26
C PRO A 90 17.11 -7.08 6.80
N ALA A 91 17.39 -6.02 6.03
CA ALA A 91 17.22 -6.06 4.58
C ALA A 91 18.21 -7.06 3.97
N TRP A 92 17.73 -7.91 3.07
CA TRP A 92 18.50 -8.99 2.47
C TRP A 92 18.11 -9.19 1.00
N ASP A 93 19.08 -9.59 0.18
CA ASP A 93 18.87 -10.03 -1.22
C ASP A 93 18.19 -8.99 -2.13
N TYR A 94 18.88 -7.87 -2.40
CA TYR A 94 18.37 -6.76 -3.23
C TYR A 94 18.97 -6.74 -4.66
N ASN A 95 19.52 -7.86 -5.11
CA ASN A 95 19.99 -8.09 -6.48
C ASN A 95 18.84 -8.16 -7.51
N ILE A 96 17.62 -8.54 -7.08
CA ILE A 96 16.40 -8.51 -7.91
C ILE A 96 15.49 -7.35 -7.47
N ALA A 97 16.09 -6.17 -7.42
CA ALA A 97 15.43 -4.91 -7.12
C ALA A 97 15.86 -3.84 -8.12
N PHE A 98 15.43 -2.59 -7.93
CA PHE A 98 15.79 -1.45 -8.75
C PHE A 98 15.44 -1.61 -10.23
N GLY A 99 14.33 -2.31 -10.49
CA GLY A 99 13.86 -2.62 -11.84
C GLY A 99 14.43 -3.90 -12.45
N ASN A 100 15.43 -4.53 -11.83
CA ASN A 100 16.18 -5.59 -12.51
C ASN A 100 15.34 -6.85 -12.78
N GLY A 101 14.35 -7.18 -11.96
CA GLY A 101 13.54 -8.39 -12.12
C GLY A 101 12.60 -8.35 -13.33
N ASP A 102 12.64 -9.40 -14.15
CA ASP A 102 11.75 -9.64 -15.31
C ASP A 102 10.47 -10.42 -14.98
N TYR A 103 10.16 -10.55 -13.70
CA TYR A 103 8.93 -11.12 -13.15
C TYR A 103 8.35 -10.22 -12.06
N TYR A 104 7.11 -10.48 -11.65
CA TYR A 104 6.39 -9.67 -10.66
C TYR A 104 6.25 -8.19 -11.00
N ASP A 105 6.30 -7.85 -12.29
CA ASP A 105 6.39 -6.47 -12.74
C ASP A 105 7.55 -5.71 -12.06
N GLY A 106 8.62 -6.42 -11.66
CA GLY A 106 9.77 -5.85 -10.95
C GLY A 106 10.42 -4.71 -11.73
N TRP A 107 10.36 -4.77 -13.07
CA TRP A 107 10.84 -3.73 -13.97
C TRP A 107 9.97 -2.48 -14.04
N LYS A 108 8.71 -2.51 -13.58
CA LYS A 108 7.82 -1.34 -13.63
C LYS A 108 8.14 -0.39 -12.47
N PRO A 109 8.37 0.90 -12.75
CA PRO A 109 8.46 1.90 -11.68
C PRO A 109 7.10 2.15 -10.99
N GLU A 110 5.97 1.80 -11.60
CA GLU A 110 4.62 2.00 -11.07
C GLU A 110 4.00 0.73 -10.45
N GLY A 111 3.27 0.87 -9.36
CA GLY A 111 2.57 -0.21 -8.66
C GLY A 111 3.21 -0.56 -7.31
N TRP A 112 2.45 -1.22 -6.45
CA TRP A 112 2.90 -1.60 -5.11
C TRP A 112 3.36 -3.05 -5.08
N GLN A 113 4.54 -3.30 -4.52
CA GLN A 113 5.08 -4.66 -4.45
C GLN A 113 4.41 -5.48 -3.35
N TYR A 114 3.89 -4.86 -2.28
CA TYR A 114 3.18 -5.61 -1.24
C TYR A 114 1.87 -6.26 -1.72
N GLN A 115 1.31 -5.80 -2.85
CA GLN A 115 0.09 -6.33 -3.47
C GLN A 115 0.34 -7.60 -4.31
N VAL A 116 1.57 -8.12 -4.30
CA VAL A 116 2.01 -9.27 -5.10
C VAL A 116 1.20 -10.55 -4.87
N ASN A 117 0.41 -10.62 -3.80
CA ASN A 117 -0.45 -11.76 -3.48
C ASN A 117 -1.76 -11.83 -4.28
N ASP A 118 -2.24 -10.72 -4.85
CA ASP A 118 -3.55 -10.62 -5.48
C ASP A 118 -3.64 -11.30 -6.87
N GLY A 119 -2.67 -12.13 -7.27
CA GLY A 119 -2.68 -12.79 -8.57
C GLY A 119 -1.60 -13.85 -8.85
N MET A 120 -1.54 -14.23 -10.13
CA MET A 120 -0.51 -15.07 -10.74
C MET A 120 0.77 -14.26 -11.01
N LEU A 121 1.94 -14.89 -10.96
CA LEU A 121 3.25 -14.34 -11.34
C LEU A 121 3.24 -13.75 -12.75
N PRO A 122 3.18 -12.43 -12.96
CA PRO A 122 3.35 -11.87 -14.29
C PRO A 122 4.82 -11.99 -14.68
N LEU A 123 5.10 -12.68 -15.79
CA LEU A 123 6.42 -12.68 -16.41
C LEU A 123 6.50 -11.61 -17.50
N LYS A 124 7.71 -11.14 -17.81
CA LYS A 124 7.99 -10.29 -18.97
C LYS A 124 7.49 -10.90 -20.28
N THR A 125 7.43 -12.24 -20.38
CA THR A 125 6.90 -12.97 -21.53
C THR A 125 5.38 -12.83 -21.71
N GLY A 126 4.67 -12.26 -20.73
CA GLY A 126 3.21 -12.21 -20.68
C GLY A 126 2.57 -13.49 -20.10
N GLN A 127 3.36 -14.50 -19.75
CA GLN A 127 2.88 -15.71 -19.09
C GLN A 127 2.61 -15.47 -17.60
N GLN A 128 1.73 -16.30 -17.04
CA GLN A 128 1.30 -16.23 -15.65
C GLN A 128 1.42 -17.61 -14.99
N TYR A 129 2.05 -17.65 -13.81
CA TYR A 129 2.24 -18.88 -13.03
C TYR A 129 1.72 -18.73 -11.61
N GLU A 130 1.24 -19.83 -11.01
CA GLU A 130 0.92 -19.83 -9.60
C GLU A 130 2.21 -19.93 -8.78
N ASP A 131 2.40 -18.98 -7.85
CA ASP A 131 3.50 -19.00 -6.91
C ASP A 131 3.03 -19.49 -5.54
N GLY A 132 3.67 -20.53 -5.02
CA GLY A 132 3.38 -21.09 -3.70
C GLY A 132 3.89 -20.24 -2.52
N TYR A 133 4.77 -19.27 -2.74
CA TYR A 133 5.46 -18.49 -1.69
C TYR A 133 4.79 -17.15 -1.39
N LYS A 134 3.51 -17.12 -1.02
CA LYS A 134 2.77 -15.86 -0.80
C LYS A 134 3.35 -15.01 0.34
N ALA A 135 3.26 -13.69 0.22
CA ALA A 135 3.61 -12.76 1.29
C ALA A 135 2.59 -12.90 2.44
N PRO A 136 2.95 -12.63 3.70
CA PRO A 136 1.97 -12.59 4.75
C PRO A 136 1.01 -11.42 4.52
N ALA A 137 -0.30 -11.62 4.75
CA ALA A 137 -1.32 -10.58 4.62
C ALA A 137 -1.22 -9.48 5.72
N TRP A 138 -0.11 -9.42 6.45
CA TRP A 138 0.17 -8.38 7.45
C TRP A 138 0.17 -6.99 6.82
N TRP A 139 0.78 -6.83 5.64
CA TRP A 139 0.99 -5.52 5.02
C TRP A 139 -0.30 -4.84 4.58
N GLU A 140 -1.21 -5.61 3.97
CA GLU A 140 -2.55 -5.14 3.63
C GLU A 140 -3.29 -4.64 4.88
N ARG A 141 -3.17 -5.40 5.98
CA ARG A 141 -3.84 -5.08 7.24
C ARG A 141 -3.20 -3.88 7.94
N LEU A 142 -1.88 -3.77 7.96
CA LEU A 142 -1.15 -2.63 8.49
C LEU A 142 -1.51 -1.35 7.72
N LEU A 143 -1.48 -1.39 6.38
CA LEU A 143 -1.82 -0.21 5.57
C LEU A 143 -3.30 0.16 5.68
N SER A 144 -4.19 -0.80 5.98
CA SER A 144 -5.60 -0.52 6.29
C SER A 144 -5.83 0.22 7.62
N ASP A 145 -4.80 0.36 8.47
CA ASP A 145 -4.81 1.22 9.65
C ASP A 145 -4.36 2.66 9.27
N PRO A 146 -5.23 3.68 9.43
CA PRO A 146 -4.88 5.05 9.04
C PRO A 146 -3.69 5.64 9.79
N ALA A 147 -3.41 5.21 11.03
CA ALA A 147 -2.29 5.73 11.80
C ALA A 147 -0.95 5.16 11.30
N PHE A 148 -0.89 3.86 10.96
CA PHE A 148 0.29 3.22 10.37
C PHE A 148 0.60 3.85 9.00
N ALA A 149 -0.43 3.99 8.17
CA ALA A 149 -0.34 4.65 6.88
C ALA A 149 0.15 6.10 6.95
N ARG A 150 -0.38 6.89 7.89
CA ARG A 150 0.08 8.26 8.13
C ARG A 150 1.53 8.28 8.60
N LYS A 151 1.93 7.33 9.45
CA LYS A 151 3.32 7.19 9.91
C LYS A 151 4.25 6.89 8.74
N ALA A 152 3.89 5.94 7.87
CA ALA A 152 4.64 5.65 6.64
C ALA A 152 4.72 6.86 5.71
N THR A 153 3.63 7.61 5.55
CA THR A 153 3.59 8.85 4.76
C THR A 153 4.54 9.92 5.32
N GLN A 154 4.53 10.15 6.63
CA GLN A 154 5.42 11.12 7.28
C GLN A 154 6.87 10.70 7.19
N ARG A 155 7.15 9.41 7.37
CA ARG A 155 8.49 8.84 7.26
C ARG A 155 9.02 8.97 5.82
N TRP A 156 8.20 8.68 4.81
CA TRP A 156 8.54 8.90 3.40
C TRP A 156 8.94 10.35 3.15
N LYS A 157 8.11 11.32 3.57
CA LYS A 157 8.40 12.76 3.40
C LYS A 157 9.70 13.17 4.08
N THR A 158 9.97 12.63 5.27
CA THR A 158 11.23 12.88 6.01
C THR A 158 12.43 12.35 5.24
N LEU A 159 12.36 11.12 4.74
CA LEU A 159 13.44 10.49 3.97
C LEU A 159 13.67 11.23 2.64
N ARG A 160 12.60 11.59 1.92
CA ARG A 160 12.67 12.32 0.65
C ARG A 160 13.23 13.74 0.78
N ALA A 161 13.00 14.40 1.91
CA ALA A 161 13.56 15.72 2.20
C ALA A 161 15.09 15.69 2.42
N ASP A 162 15.69 14.52 2.68
CA ASP A 162 17.12 14.39 2.89
C ASP A 162 17.71 13.13 2.23
N GLY A 163 17.84 12.04 2.98
CA GLY A 163 18.62 10.85 2.62
C GLY A 163 18.20 10.19 1.30
N TRP A 164 16.92 10.26 0.96
CA TRP A 164 16.35 9.69 -0.26
C TRP A 164 16.02 10.73 -1.32
N SER A 165 16.51 11.97 -1.20
CA SER A 165 16.37 12.98 -2.27
C SER A 165 16.96 12.49 -3.60
N ASP A 166 16.44 12.98 -4.72
CA ASP A 166 16.87 12.57 -6.07
C ASP A 166 18.38 12.76 -6.25
N THR A 167 18.91 13.87 -5.72
CA THR A 167 20.35 14.17 -5.77
C THR A 167 21.16 13.16 -4.98
N ARG A 168 20.75 12.80 -3.74
CA ARG A 168 21.52 11.86 -2.92
C ARG A 168 21.45 10.44 -3.45
N VAL A 169 20.27 9.99 -3.91
CA VAL A 169 20.10 8.67 -4.52
C VAL A 169 20.95 8.54 -5.79
N ASN A 170 20.88 9.51 -6.71
CA ASN A 170 21.71 9.49 -7.91
C ASN A 170 23.20 9.53 -7.58
N ARG A 171 23.62 10.37 -6.63
CA ARG A 171 25.02 10.45 -6.18
C ARG A 171 25.50 9.13 -5.58
N PHE A 172 24.64 8.43 -4.83
CA PHE A 172 24.99 7.13 -4.27
C PHE A 172 25.27 6.10 -5.39
N VAL A 173 24.40 6.03 -6.39
CA VAL A 173 24.63 5.17 -7.58
C VAL A 173 25.93 5.53 -8.29
N ASP A 174 26.18 6.83 -8.52
CA ASP A 174 27.43 7.31 -9.15
C ASP A 174 28.67 6.93 -8.33
N SER A 175 28.58 7.00 -7.00
CA SER A 175 29.69 6.63 -6.11
C SER A 175 29.99 5.13 -6.17
N CYS A 176 28.96 4.28 -6.21
CA CYS A 176 29.12 2.84 -6.38
C CYS A 176 29.74 2.51 -7.74
N ALA A 177 29.23 3.12 -8.83
CA ALA A 177 29.76 2.91 -10.17
C ALA A 177 31.23 3.35 -10.29
N THR A 178 31.60 4.46 -9.63
CA THR A 178 32.98 4.94 -9.56
C THR A 178 33.88 3.95 -8.82
N GLN A 179 33.44 3.49 -7.64
CA GLN A 179 34.18 2.51 -6.85
C GLN A 179 34.39 1.19 -7.60
N LEU A 180 33.42 0.79 -8.42
CA LEU A 180 33.49 -0.44 -9.22
C LEU A 180 34.25 -0.27 -10.55
N GLY A 181 34.66 0.95 -10.92
CA GLY A 181 35.13 1.28 -12.28
C GLY A 181 36.25 0.38 -12.80
N GLU A 182 37.24 0.07 -11.97
CA GLU A 182 38.35 -0.84 -12.32
C GLU A 182 37.94 -2.32 -12.27
N SER A 183 37.24 -2.71 -11.21
CA SER A 183 36.85 -4.12 -10.98
C SER A 183 35.85 -4.63 -12.00
N GLN A 184 34.91 -3.80 -12.45
CA GLN A 184 33.90 -4.20 -13.43
C GLN A 184 34.54 -4.50 -14.80
N THR A 185 35.60 -3.77 -15.19
CA THR A 185 36.33 -4.02 -16.44
C THR A 185 36.93 -5.44 -16.43
N ARG A 186 37.68 -5.79 -15.37
CA ARG A 186 38.23 -7.14 -15.21
C ARG A 186 37.14 -8.22 -15.13
N ASN A 187 36.03 -7.91 -14.47
CA ASN A 187 34.89 -8.81 -14.37
C ASN A 187 34.36 -9.14 -15.77
N PHE A 188 34.09 -8.15 -16.60
CA PHE A 188 33.51 -8.38 -17.92
C PHE A 188 34.51 -8.81 -19.00
N GLU A 189 35.81 -8.65 -18.77
CA GLU A 189 36.85 -9.33 -19.55
C GLU A 189 36.81 -10.85 -19.34
N ARG A 190 36.64 -11.30 -18.09
CA ARG A 190 36.56 -12.72 -17.72
C ARG A 190 35.20 -13.32 -18.03
N TRP A 191 34.13 -12.67 -17.60
CA TRP A 191 32.74 -13.09 -17.78
C TRP A 191 32.05 -12.16 -18.78
N LYS A 192 32.10 -12.53 -20.06
CA LYS A 192 31.61 -11.70 -21.18
C LYS A 192 30.08 -11.74 -21.31
N ILE A 193 29.37 -11.32 -20.27
CA ILE A 193 27.90 -11.38 -20.18
C ILE A 193 27.21 -10.04 -20.54
N LEU A 194 27.95 -8.94 -20.70
CA LEU A 194 27.38 -7.68 -21.17
C LEU A 194 26.71 -7.88 -22.55
N GLY A 195 25.52 -7.29 -22.73
CA GLY A 195 24.70 -7.47 -23.93
C GLY A 195 24.06 -8.86 -24.07
N THR A 196 24.21 -9.74 -23.08
CA THR A 196 23.62 -11.08 -23.05
C THR A 196 22.64 -11.18 -21.90
N TYR A 197 21.45 -11.73 -22.16
CA TYR A 197 20.47 -11.97 -21.11
C TYR A 197 21.01 -12.98 -20.09
N VAL A 198 20.94 -12.61 -18.81
CA VAL A 198 21.16 -13.48 -17.67
C VAL A 198 19.90 -13.39 -16.82
N TRP A 199 19.30 -14.54 -16.50
CA TRP A 199 18.09 -14.55 -15.68
C TRP A 199 18.38 -13.95 -14.29
N PRO A 200 17.49 -13.10 -13.72
CA PRO A 200 16.18 -12.64 -14.22
C PRO A 200 16.18 -11.20 -14.78
N ASN A 201 17.22 -10.77 -15.49
CA ASN A 201 17.40 -9.36 -15.85
C ASN A 201 16.39 -8.86 -16.90
N TYR A 202 15.59 -7.85 -16.55
CA TYR A 202 14.67 -7.21 -17.50
C TYR A 202 15.39 -6.40 -18.57
N TYR A 203 16.28 -5.50 -18.15
CA TYR A 203 17.12 -4.70 -19.05
C TYR A 203 18.47 -5.38 -19.26
N VAL A 204 18.98 -5.31 -20.48
CA VAL A 204 20.25 -5.92 -20.88
C VAL A 204 21.08 -4.87 -21.60
N GLY A 205 21.93 -4.18 -20.84
CA GLY A 205 22.86 -3.19 -21.34
C GLY A 205 24.05 -3.84 -22.04
N LYS A 206 24.55 -3.20 -23.11
CA LYS A 206 25.78 -3.62 -23.80
C LYS A 206 27.04 -3.19 -23.08
N THR A 207 26.92 -2.25 -22.15
CA THR A 207 28.01 -1.75 -21.32
C THR A 207 27.56 -1.57 -19.88
N HIS A 208 28.50 -1.61 -18.93
CA HIS A 208 28.23 -1.28 -17.53
C HIS A 208 27.65 0.14 -17.36
N ALA A 209 28.09 1.10 -18.18
CA ALA A 209 27.57 2.48 -18.14
C ALA A 209 26.10 2.57 -18.57
N GLU A 210 25.67 1.75 -19.54
CA GLU A 210 24.26 1.65 -19.93
C GLU A 210 23.40 1.11 -18.79
N GLU A 211 23.85 0.06 -18.08
CA GLU A 211 23.17 -0.49 -16.89
C GLU A 211 23.00 0.55 -15.78
N VAL A 212 24.07 1.29 -15.46
CA VAL A 212 24.04 2.38 -14.47
C VAL A 212 23.06 3.48 -14.90
N THR A 213 23.08 3.87 -16.16
CA THR A 213 22.17 4.89 -16.70
C THR A 213 20.72 4.45 -16.60
N TRP A 214 20.44 3.19 -16.94
CA TRP A 214 19.12 2.61 -16.85
C TRP A 214 18.60 2.55 -15.41
N MET A 215 19.42 2.09 -14.45
CA MET A 215 19.06 2.06 -13.03
C MET A 215 18.71 3.46 -12.50
N LYS A 216 19.49 4.49 -12.88
CA LYS A 216 19.22 5.89 -12.48
C LYS A 216 17.89 6.40 -13.05
N ASP A 217 17.59 6.12 -14.32
CA ASP A 217 16.30 6.51 -14.91
C ASP A 217 15.12 5.77 -14.26
N TRP A 218 15.29 4.47 -13.96
CA TRP A 218 14.28 3.69 -13.25
C TRP A 218 14.02 4.25 -11.85
N LEU A 219 15.07 4.53 -11.08
CA LEU A 219 14.97 5.13 -9.74
C LEU A 219 14.26 6.49 -9.78
N ARG A 220 14.60 7.35 -10.75
CA ARG A 220 13.94 8.65 -10.94
C ARG A 220 12.43 8.47 -11.15
N LYS A 221 12.03 7.55 -12.02
CA LYS A 221 10.61 7.26 -12.28
C LYS A 221 9.90 6.67 -11.07
N ARG A 222 10.55 5.73 -10.36
CA ARG A 222 10.01 5.09 -9.16
C ARG A 222 9.78 6.09 -8.02
N LEU A 223 10.76 6.94 -7.75
CA LEU A 223 10.66 8.00 -6.74
C LEU A 223 9.53 8.98 -7.08
N ALA A 224 9.44 9.41 -8.34
CA ALA A 224 8.37 10.30 -8.79
C ALA A 224 6.98 9.67 -8.63
N TRP A 225 6.84 8.39 -8.97
CA TRP A 225 5.58 7.65 -8.79
C TRP A 225 5.20 7.52 -7.30
N LEU A 226 6.15 7.16 -6.44
CA LEU A 226 5.91 7.07 -4.99
C LEU A 226 5.53 8.42 -4.38
N ASP A 227 6.22 9.50 -4.77
CA ASP A 227 5.86 10.86 -4.36
C ASP A 227 4.42 11.22 -4.76
N GLU A 228 4.02 10.88 -5.99
CA GLU A 228 2.65 11.06 -6.46
C GLU A 228 1.65 10.26 -5.61
N GLN A 229 1.93 8.99 -5.31
CA GLN A 229 1.01 8.16 -4.52
C GLN A 229 0.87 8.69 -3.09
N VAL A 230 1.97 9.12 -2.47
CA VAL A 230 1.98 9.71 -1.13
C VAL A 230 1.19 11.02 -1.12
N ASN A 231 1.35 11.87 -2.15
CA ASN A 231 0.64 13.14 -2.26
C ASN A 231 -0.87 12.96 -2.50
N ARG A 232 -1.27 11.90 -3.20
CA ARG A 232 -2.68 11.49 -3.34
C ARG A 232 -3.26 10.85 -2.08
N GLY A 233 -2.42 10.53 -1.09
CA GLY A 233 -2.82 9.88 0.15
C GLY A 233 -3.01 8.36 0.02
N TYR A 234 -2.51 7.72 -1.04
CA TYR A 234 -2.74 6.29 -1.25
C TYR A 234 -1.95 5.37 -0.31
N LEU A 235 -0.96 5.84 0.44
CA LEU A 235 -0.42 5.07 1.56
C LEU A 235 -1.41 4.99 2.73
N VAL A 236 -2.35 5.93 2.81
CA VAL A 236 -3.55 5.90 3.64
C VAL A 236 -4.61 5.07 2.92
N THR A 237 -4.33 3.77 2.75
CA THR A 237 -5.31 2.79 2.24
C THR A 237 -6.30 2.35 3.31
N GLY A 238 -6.01 2.64 4.59
CA GLY A 238 -7.02 2.69 5.61
C GLY A 238 -8.06 3.69 5.17
N THR A 239 -9.21 3.20 4.71
CA THR A 239 -10.40 3.98 4.47
C THR A 239 -10.75 4.69 5.76
N GLU A 240 -10.16 5.86 5.98
CA GLU A 240 -10.90 6.97 6.56
C GLU A 240 -12.07 7.13 5.60
N PRO A 241 -13.27 6.79 6.06
CA PRO A 241 -14.38 6.76 5.17
C PRO A 241 -14.53 8.16 4.58
N VAL A 242 -14.61 8.29 3.26
CA VAL A 242 -14.97 9.54 2.59
C VAL A 242 -16.21 10.10 3.25
N LEU A 243 -17.13 9.26 3.69
CA LEU A 243 -18.33 9.62 4.42
C LEU A 243 -18.18 9.51 5.96
N ALA A 244 -18.54 10.56 6.70
CA ALA A 244 -18.66 10.47 8.16
C ALA A 244 -19.78 9.47 8.58
N GLY A 245 -19.73 8.93 9.81
CA GLY A 245 -20.66 7.90 10.33
C GLY A 245 -22.18 8.24 10.34
N ASN A 246 -22.57 9.42 9.86
CA ASN A 246 -23.95 9.89 9.64
C ASN A 246 -24.07 10.76 8.37
N SER A 247 -23.40 10.36 7.29
CA SER A 247 -23.14 11.18 6.10
C SER A 247 -24.30 11.52 5.17
N LEU A 248 -25.53 11.08 5.46
CA LEU A 248 -26.68 11.47 4.64
C LEU A 248 -27.92 11.65 5.51
N GLN A 249 -28.35 12.89 5.61
CA GLN A 249 -29.55 13.32 6.32
C GLN A 249 -30.42 14.13 5.36
N LEU A 250 -31.73 14.02 5.52
CA LEU A 250 -32.66 14.89 4.84
C LEU A 250 -33.83 15.28 5.75
N TRP A 251 -34.31 16.50 5.61
CA TRP A 251 -35.51 16.96 6.31
C TRP A 251 -36.22 18.09 5.52
N PRO A 252 -37.55 18.15 5.55
CA PRO A 252 -38.45 17.16 6.15
C PRO A 252 -38.49 15.86 5.34
N ASN A 253 -38.82 14.76 6.01
CA ASN A 253 -39.19 13.49 5.39
C ASN A 253 -40.28 12.85 6.27
N PRO A 254 -41.55 12.81 5.82
CA PRO A 254 -42.01 13.04 4.44
C PRO A 254 -41.94 14.50 3.94
N THR A 255 -42.08 14.71 2.62
CA THR A 255 -41.96 16.02 1.97
C THR A 255 -43.04 16.25 0.90
N GLU A 256 -43.48 17.51 0.74
CA GLU A 256 -44.44 17.94 -0.28
C GLU A 256 -43.74 18.66 -1.46
N GLY A 257 -42.92 19.69 -1.16
CA GLY A 257 -42.23 20.52 -2.15
C GLY A 257 -40.71 20.35 -2.24
N GLY A 258 -40.10 19.62 -1.31
CA GLY A 258 -38.65 19.41 -1.26
C GLY A 258 -38.09 19.13 0.14
N SER A 259 -36.82 18.75 0.21
CA SER A 259 -36.11 18.50 1.47
C SER A 259 -34.73 19.15 1.44
N ARG A 260 -34.26 19.66 2.57
CA ARG A 260 -32.85 20.00 2.75
C ARG A 260 -32.06 18.72 2.93
N VAL A 261 -31.01 18.55 2.15
CA VAL A 261 -30.13 17.37 2.18
C VAL A 261 -28.78 17.79 2.73
N ARG A 262 -28.29 17.06 3.72
CA ARG A 262 -26.97 17.24 4.30
C ARG A 262 -26.14 15.98 4.09
N TYR A 263 -24.91 16.18 3.65
CA TYR A 263 -23.89 15.14 3.66
C TYR A 263 -22.55 15.67 4.16
N GLU A 264 -21.70 14.78 4.67
CA GLU A 264 -20.44 15.17 5.29
C GLU A 264 -19.31 14.27 4.82
N LEU A 265 -18.24 14.91 4.34
CA LEU A 265 -17.04 14.26 3.84
C LEU A 265 -15.93 14.33 4.89
N ALA A 266 -15.32 13.20 5.25
CA ALA A 266 -14.14 13.21 6.12
C ALA A 266 -12.87 13.69 5.39
N ARG A 267 -12.80 13.51 4.07
CA ARG A 267 -11.71 13.95 3.20
C ARG A 267 -12.23 14.36 1.81
N PRO A 268 -11.48 15.16 1.02
CA PRO A 268 -11.89 15.50 -0.34
C PRO A 268 -12.01 14.25 -1.22
N GLY A 269 -12.95 14.24 -2.16
CA GLY A 269 -13.14 13.11 -3.08
C GLY A 269 -14.28 13.30 -4.07
N PHE A 270 -14.33 12.41 -5.06
CA PHE A 270 -15.42 12.37 -6.02
C PHE A 270 -16.68 11.76 -5.39
N LEU A 271 -17.84 12.41 -5.60
CA LEU A 271 -19.13 11.90 -5.16
C LEU A 271 -20.22 12.06 -6.21
N ARG A 272 -21.28 11.26 -6.08
CA ARG A 272 -22.57 11.44 -6.75
C ARG A 272 -23.71 11.25 -5.76
N LEU A 273 -24.61 12.22 -5.69
CA LEU A 273 -25.86 12.16 -4.93
C LEU A 273 -27.03 12.10 -5.91
N SER A 274 -27.77 10.99 -5.90
CA SER A 274 -28.84 10.70 -6.85
C SER A 274 -30.17 10.39 -6.17
N VAL A 275 -31.27 10.64 -6.87
CA VAL A 275 -32.63 10.29 -6.46
C VAL A 275 -33.19 9.24 -7.41
N TYR A 276 -33.75 8.17 -6.87
CA TYR A 276 -34.38 7.08 -7.61
C TYR A 276 -35.86 6.95 -7.22
N ASP A 277 -36.71 6.60 -8.19
CA ASP A 277 -38.12 6.24 -7.92
C ASP A 277 -38.25 4.80 -7.38
N GLY A 278 -39.47 4.40 -7.01
CA GLY A 278 -39.75 3.08 -6.45
C GLY A 278 -39.43 1.88 -7.35
N THR A 279 -39.16 2.12 -8.64
CA THR A 279 -38.73 1.08 -9.60
C THR A 279 -37.20 0.97 -9.70
N GLY A 280 -36.47 1.88 -9.04
CA GLY A 280 -35.01 1.98 -9.13
C GLY A 280 -34.53 2.81 -10.31
N ARG A 281 -35.40 3.52 -11.03
CA ARG A 281 -34.99 4.44 -12.10
C ARG A 281 -34.52 5.76 -11.51
N ARG A 282 -33.33 6.23 -11.93
CA ARG A 282 -32.80 7.54 -11.49
C ARG A 282 -33.65 8.66 -12.09
N VAL A 283 -34.23 9.48 -11.22
CA VAL A 283 -35.09 10.61 -11.61
C VAL A 283 -34.35 11.94 -11.56
N GLN A 284 -33.36 12.10 -10.67
CA GLN A 284 -32.57 13.33 -10.54
C GLN A 284 -31.14 13.03 -10.03
N THR A 285 -30.18 13.89 -10.39
CA THR A 285 -28.86 13.99 -9.76
C THR A 285 -28.77 15.32 -9.04
N LEU A 286 -28.51 15.30 -7.73
CA LEU A 286 -28.50 16.51 -6.89
C LEU A 286 -27.10 17.12 -6.76
N ALA A 287 -26.06 16.28 -6.79
CA ALA A 287 -24.67 16.71 -6.79
C ALA A 287 -23.81 15.65 -7.48
N GLU A 288 -22.79 16.08 -8.22
CA GLU A 288 -21.81 15.21 -8.86
C GLU A 288 -20.49 15.97 -9.08
N GLY A 289 -19.37 15.35 -8.73
CA GLY A 289 -18.04 15.92 -8.98
C GLY A 289 -17.12 15.79 -7.77
N GLN A 290 -16.05 16.59 -7.80
CA GLN A 290 -15.06 16.68 -6.72
C GLN A 290 -15.56 17.62 -5.61
N HIS A 291 -15.59 17.13 -4.38
CA HIS A 291 -15.98 17.91 -3.21
C HIS A 291 -14.86 17.94 -2.17
N GLN A 292 -14.76 19.05 -1.44
CA GLN A 292 -13.83 19.20 -0.32
C GLN A 292 -14.31 18.46 0.93
N ALA A 293 -13.41 18.21 1.87
CA ALA A 293 -13.76 17.70 3.20
C ALA A 293 -14.69 18.68 3.94
N GLY A 294 -15.51 18.17 4.84
CA GLY A 294 -16.44 18.93 5.66
C GLY A 294 -17.91 18.71 5.28
N ARG A 295 -18.76 19.56 5.86
CA ARG A 295 -20.21 19.48 5.72
C ARG A 295 -20.70 20.22 4.48
N HIS A 296 -21.58 19.57 3.73
CA HIS A 296 -22.25 20.10 2.56
C HIS A 296 -23.76 20.04 2.75
N GLU A 297 -24.45 21.07 2.28
CA GLU A 297 -25.91 21.14 2.30
C GLU A 297 -26.43 21.66 0.96
N LEU A 298 -27.55 21.10 0.51
CA LEU A 298 -28.28 21.56 -0.66
C LEU A 298 -29.78 21.37 -0.47
N ASP A 299 -30.57 22.11 -1.24
CA ASP A 299 -32.01 21.96 -1.26
C ASP A 299 -32.41 21.03 -2.42
N TRP A 300 -33.14 19.97 -2.12
CA TRP A 300 -33.77 19.11 -3.12
C TRP A 300 -35.18 19.61 -3.42
N VAL A 301 -35.38 20.14 -4.63
CA VAL A 301 -36.70 20.54 -5.14
C VAL A 301 -37.35 19.36 -5.87
N ASN A 302 -38.55 18.95 -5.43
CA ASN A 302 -39.21 17.74 -5.91
C ASN A 302 -40.58 18.00 -6.57
N THR A 303 -40.91 19.24 -6.90
CA THR A 303 -42.24 19.65 -7.41
C THR A 303 -42.65 18.95 -8.72
N GLY A 304 -41.70 18.50 -9.54
CA GLY A 304 -41.96 17.75 -10.78
C GLY A 304 -42.08 16.23 -10.62
N LEU A 305 -42.00 15.71 -9.40
CA LEU A 305 -42.08 14.28 -9.11
C LEU A 305 -43.48 13.90 -8.62
N ALA A 306 -43.98 12.71 -8.97
CA ALA A 306 -45.27 12.22 -8.48
C ALA A 306 -45.20 11.82 -7.00
N PRO A 307 -46.31 11.89 -6.23
CA PRO A 307 -46.38 11.31 -4.88
C PRO A 307 -45.94 9.85 -4.87
N GLY A 308 -45.17 9.45 -3.86
CA GLY A 308 -44.66 8.08 -3.77
C GLY A 308 -43.35 7.92 -2.99
N LEU A 309 -42.81 6.70 -3.05
CA LEU A 309 -41.54 6.34 -2.42
C LEU A 309 -40.36 6.63 -3.34
N TYR A 310 -39.37 7.33 -2.81
CA TYR A 310 -38.09 7.62 -3.47
C TYR A 310 -36.92 7.12 -2.61
N MET A 311 -35.78 6.95 -3.26
CA MET A 311 -34.50 6.63 -2.61
C MET A 311 -33.47 7.69 -2.95
N LEU A 312 -32.94 8.36 -1.94
CA LEU A 312 -31.70 9.13 -2.07
C LEU A 312 -30.52 8.20 -1.89
N GLU A 313 -29.54 8.27 -2.79
CA GLU A 313 -28.31 7.49 -2.75
C GLU A 313 -27.11 8.42 -2.88
N LEU A 314 -26.21 8.34 -1.89
CA LEU A 314 -24.91 8.98 -1.92
C LEU A 314 -23.85 7.92 -2.20
N GLN A 315 -23.14 8.09 -3.30
CA GLN A 315 -22.01 7.26 -3.69
C GLN A 315 -20.74 8.10 -3.66
N ALA A 316 -19.73 7.62 -2.93
CA ALA A 316 -18.40 8.21 -2.86
C ALA A 316 -17.35 7.21 -3.35
N GLU A 317 -16.24 7.72 -3.87
CA GLU A 317 -15.15 6.89 -4.42
C GLU A 317 -14.64 5.87 -3.40
N GLY A 318 -14.65 4.58 -3.79
CA GLY A 318 -14.19 3.48 -2.94
C GLY A 318 -15.13 3.12 -1.78
N GLU A 319 -16.33 3.71 -1.70
CA GLU A 319 -17.27 3.49 -0.59
C GLU A 319 -18.55 2.76 -1.00
N ARG A 320 -19.14 2.06 -0.02
CA ARG A 320 -20.48 1.49 -0.18
C ARG A 320 -21.51 2.61 -0.17
N ALA A 321 -22.42 2.62 -1.15
CA ALA A 321 -23.44 3.66 -1.26
C ALA A 321 -24.33 3.75 -0.01
N VAL A 322 -24.55 4.97 0.48
CA VAL A 322 -25.44 5.26 1.60
C VAL A 322 -26.81 5.64 1.05
N ARG A 323 -27.86 4.98 1.55
CA ARG A 323 -29.23 5.17 1.06
C ARG A 323 -30.18 5.70 2.13
N ARG A 324 -31.13 6.55 1.73
CA ARG A 324 -32.22 7.05 2.56
C ARG A 324 -33.54 6.97 1.81
N LYS A 325 -34.53 6.34 2.42
CA LYS A 325 -35.92 6.31 1.93
C LYS A 325 -36.55 7.68 2.14
N VAL A 326 -37.24 8.18 1.13
CA VAL A 326 -37.99 9.43 1.20
C VAL A 326 -39.43 9.20 0.77
N LEU A 327 -40.37 9.67 1.57
CA LEU A 327 -41.77 9.66 1.21
C LEU A 327 -42.16 11.05 0.69
N LYS A 328 -42.63 11.13 -0.56
CA LYS A 328 -43.24 12.33 -1.12
C LYS A 328 -44.77 12.20 -1.04
N TRP A 329 -45.43 13.21 -0.49
CA TRP A 329 -46.90 13.27 -0.36
C TRP A 329 -47.54 13.85 -1.62
#